data_AF-A0A430EJW2-F1
#
_entry.id   AF-A0A430EJW2-F1
#
_cell.length_a   1.000
_cell.length_b   1.000
_cell.length_c   1.000
_cell.angle_alpha   90.00
_cell.angle_beta   90.00
_cell.angle_gamma   90.00
#
_symmetry.space_group_name_H-M   'P 1'
#
loop_
_entity.id
_entity.type
_entity.pdbx_description
1 polymer ?
#
loop_
_entity_poly.entity_id
_entity_poly.type
_entity_poly.pdbx_seq_one_letter_code
_entity_poly.pdbx_strand_id
1 'polypeptide(L)'
;MAVHKAKKKARRVGGEAVIAAGRPRFPADTPLAVTLTFHPKTRAAPDEDNAIASLKAYLDGIAGALGVDDKLFRLQRPIMAEPVKGGRVLVSIQVQEPPAQ
;
A
#
# COMPACT_ATOMS: atom_id res chain seq x y z
N MET A 1 -2.53 -14.25 -19.89
CA MET A 1 -3.70 -14.65 -19.07
C MET A 1 -3.41 -14.77 -17.56
N ALA A 2 -2.22 -15.20 -17.11
CA ALA A 2 -1.91 -15.38 -15.67
C ALA A 2 -1.75 -14.06 -14.88
N VAL A 3 -1.11 -13.04 -15.47
CA VAL A 3 -0.82 -11.74 -14.83
C VAL A 3 -2.11 -10.98 -14.46
N HIS A 4 -3.13 -11.04 -15.33
CA HIS A 4 -4.39 -10.36 -15.10
C HIS A 4 -5.18 -10.95 -13.92
N LYS A 5 -5.16 -12.29 -13.76
CA LYS A 5 -5.76 -12.96 -12.61
C LYS A 5 -5.04 -12.61 -11.30
N ALA A 6 -3.71 -12.56 -11.33
CA ALA A 6 -2.90 -12.15 -10.18
C ALA A 6 -3.21 -10.70 -9.76
N LYS A 7 -3.29 -9.77 -10.71
CA LYS A 7 -3.65 -8.36 -10.46
C LYS A 7 -5.05 -8.21 -9.85
N LYS A 8 -6.03 -8.94 -10.37
CA LYS A 8 -7.41 -8.95 -9.82
C LYS A 8 -7.45 -9.48 -8.38
N LYS A 9 -6.69 -10.55 -8.10
CA LYS A 9 -6.57 -11.09 -6.73
C LYS A 9 -5.91 -10.09 -5.79
N ALA A 10 -4.81 -9.45 -6.21
CA ALA A 10 -4.10 -8.43 -5.42
C ALA A 10 -5.00 -7.25 -5.05
N ARG A 11 -5.77 -6.72 -6.02
CA ARG A 11 -6.76 -5.66 -5.77
C ARG A 11 -7.79 -6.08 -4.72
N ARG A 12 -8.34 -7.29 -4.84
CA ARG A 12 -9.30 -7.81 -3.86
C ARG A 12 -8.70 -7.90 -2.47
N VAL A 13 -7.50 -8.46 -2.34
CA VAL A 13 -6.79 -8.58 -1.05
C VAL A 13 -6.53 -7.21 -0.44
N GLY A 14 -6.12 -6.22 -1.24
CA GLY A 14 -5.94 -4.84 -0.77
C GLY A 14 -7.23 -4.24 -0.21
N GLY A 15 -8.36 -4.43 -0.91
CA GLY A 15 -9.66 -3.96 -0.42
C GLY A 15 -10.13 -4.69 0.84
N GLU A 16 -9.92 -6.01 0.92
CA GLU A 16 -10.20 -6.81 2.11
C GLU A 16 -9.37 -6.33 3.32
N ALA A 17 -8.11 -5.95 3.12
CA ALA A 17 -7.26 -5.40 4.19
C ALA A 17 -7.81 -4.08 4.75
N VAL A 18 -8.39 -3.21 3.91
CA VAL A 18 -9.05 -1.97 4.36
C VAL A 18 -10.28 -2.27 5.20
N ILE A 19 -11.09 -3.26 4.78
CA ILE A 19 -12.27 -3.68 5.53
C ILE A 19 -11.85 -4.24 6.89
N ALA A 20 -10.82 -5.08 6.92
CA ALA A 20 -10.25 -5.62 8.16
C ALA A 20 -9.69 -4.52 9.08
N ALA A 21 -9.16 -3.43 8.51
CA ALA A 21 -8.70 -2.25 9.24
C ALA A 21 -9.83 -1.33 9.74
N GLY A 22 -11.10 -1.72 9.56
CA GLY A 22 -12.26 -0.95 10.03
C GLY A 22 -12.74 0.14 9.05
N ARG A 23 -12.26 0.14 7.81
CA ARG A 23 -12.66 1.06 6.73
C ARG A 23 -12.62 2.54 7.18
N PRO A 24 -11.43 3.05 7.53
CA PRO A 24 -11.27 4.44 7.95
C PRO A 24 -11.76 5.39 6.86
N ARG A 25 -12.37 6.51 7.28
CA ARG A 25 -12.77 7.59 6.38
C ARG A 25 -11.68 8.65 6.38
N PHE A 26 -11.29 9.07 5.19
CA PHE A 26 -10.40 10.20 4.99
C PHE A 26 -11.19 11.37 4.41
N PRO A 27 -10.81 12.62 4.71
CA PRO A 27 -11.42 13.77 4.05
C PRO A 27 -11.19 13.70 2.54
N ALA A 28 -12.20 14.13 1.77
CA ALA A 28 -12.06 14.24 0.31
C ALA A 28 -10.94 15.24 -0.04
N ASP A 29 -10.28 15.03 -1.17
CA ASP A 29 -9.26 15.91 -1.74
C ASP A 29 -8.03 16.18 -0.87
N THR A 30 -7.85 15.41 0.21
CA THR A 30 -6.67 15.56 1.07
C THR A 30 -5.57 14.59 0.66
N PRO A 31 -4.33 15.07 0.45
CA PRO A 31 -3.20 14.18 0.17
C PRO A 31 -3.01 13.16 1.30
N LEU A 32 -2.81 11.89 0.93
CA LEU A 32 -2.57 10.81 1.89
C LEU A 32 -1.13 10.34 1.76
N ALA A 33 -0.35 10.46 2.83
CA ALA A 33 0.98 9.88 2.90
C ALA A 33 0.83 8.36 3.06
N VAL A 34 1.36 7.62 2.08
CA VAL A 34 1.34 6.14 2.08
C VAL A 34 2.76 5.63 2.30
N THR A 35 3.00 5.07 3.49
CA THR A 35 4.29 4.50 3.86
C THR A 35 4.24 2.98 3.75
N LEU A 36 5.14 2.43 2.95
CA LEU A 36 5.29 0.99 2.75
C LEU A 36 6.44 0.47 3.59
N THR A 37 6.17 -0.37 4.58
CA THR A 37 7.21 -1.03 5.38
C THR A 37 7.32 -2.50 4.96
N PHE A 38 8.42 -2.85 4.33
CA PHE A 38 8.70 -4.19 3.85
C PHE A 38 9.46 -4.97 4.92
N HIS A 39 8.87 -6.07 5.37
CA HIS A 39 9.56 -7.08 6.14
C HIS A 39 9.82 -8.29 5.24
N PRO A 40 11.03 -8.46 4.69
CA PRO A 40 11.30 -9.53 3.75
C PRO A 40 11.27 -10.90 4.45
N LYS A 41 11.01 -11.97 3.69
CA LYS A 41 11.00 -13.36 4.21
C LYS A 41 12.42 -13.89 4.47
N THR A 42 13.38 -13.42 3.68
CA THR A 42 14.80 -13.82 3.69
C THR A 42 15.67 -12.57 3.46
N ARG A 43 16.98 -12.67 3.69
CA ARG A 43 17.92 -11.54 3.49
C ARG A 43 18.03 -11.07 2.03
N ALA A 44 17.52 -11.85 1.08
CA ALA A 44 17.36 -11.46 -0.30
C ALA A 44 16.05 -10.65 -0.45
N ALA A 45 16.09 -9.38 -0.06
CA ALA A 45 15.01 -8.45 -0.37
C ALA A 45 15.04 -8.11 -1.87
N PRO A 46 13.90 -8.09 -2.57
CA PRO A 46 13.83 -7.56 -3.93
C PRO A 46 14.16 -6.06 -3.94
N ASP A 47 14.63 -5.56 -5.09
CA ASP A 47 14.89 -4.13 -5.26
C ASP A 47 13.67 -3.27 -4.92
N GLU A 48 13.91 -2.07 -4.40
CA GLU A 48 12.89 -1.14 -3.92
C GLU A 48 11.78 -0.89 -4.98
N ASP A 49 12.18 -0.66 -6.23
CA ASP A 49 11.26 -0.43 -7.34
C ASP A 49 10.41 -1.65 -7.68
N ASN A 50 11.01 -2.85 -7.65
CA ASN A 50 10.29 -4.10 -7.89
C ASN A 50 9.27 -4.37 -6.78
N ALA A 51 9.64 -4.05 -5.54
CA ALA A 51 8.77 -4.17 -4.40
C ALA A 51 7.57 -3.21 -4.51
N ILE A 52 7.80 -1.95 -4.86
CA ILE A 52 6.74 -0.95 -5.10
C ILE A 52 5.83 -1.38 -6.27
N ALA A 53 6.41 -1.80 -7.40
CA ALA A 53 5.68 -2.21 -8.59
C ALA A 53 4.73 -3.39 -8.29
N SER A 54 5.19 -4.36 -7.48
CA SER A 54 4.38 -5.50 -7.06
C SER A 54 3.16 -5.10 -6.20
N LEU A 55 3.29 -4.00 -5.43
CA LEU A 55 2.25 -3.50 -4.54
C LEU A 55 1.23 -2.58 -5.21
N LYS A 56 1.53 -2.04 -6.40
CA LYS A 56 0.63 -1.13 -7.12
C LYS A 56 -0.79 -1.69 -7.25
N ALA A 57 -0.92 -2.98 -7.57
CA ALA A 57 -2.22 -3.63 -7.66
C ALA A 57 -2.97 -3.71 -6.32
N TYR A 58 -2.26 -3.84 -5.20
CA TYR A 58 -2.88 -3.83 -3.87
C TYR A 58 -3.31 -2.41 -3.49
N LEU A 59 -2.47 -1.40 -3.78
CA LEU A 59 -2.78 0.01 -3.54
C LEU A 59 -4.02 0.47 -4.32
N ASP A 60 -4.17 0.06 -5.59
CA ASP A 60 -5.39 0.30 -6.37
C ASP A 60 -6.65 -0.24 -5.65
N GLY A 61 -6.54 -1.43 -5.06
CA GLY A 61 -7.63 -2.06 -4.32
C GLY A 61 -7.94 -1.34 -2.99
N ILE A 62 -6.90 -0.89 -2.30
CA ILE A 62 -7.00 -0.09 -1.08
C ILE A 62 -7.71 1.24 -1.38
N ALA A 63 -7.28 1.97 -2.41
CA ALA A 63 -7.91 3.24 -2.83
C ALA A 63 -9.40 3.04 -3.16
N GLY A 64 -9.72 1.99 -3.94
CA GLY A 64 -11.11 1.66 -4.26
C GLY A 64 -11.97 1.31 -3.04
N ALA A 65 -11.42 0.63 -2.04
CA ALA A 65 -12.14 0.29 -0.82
C ALA A 65 -12.31 1.48 0.15
N LEU A 66 -11.32 2.38 0.18
CA LEU A 66 -11.36 3.64 0.92
C LEU A 66 -12.27 4.68 0.25
N GLY A 67 -12.52 4.56 -1.06
CA GLY A 67 -13.34 5.51 -1.81
C GLY A 67 -12.65 6.85 -2.06
N VAL A 68 -11.32 6.83 -2.14
CA VAL A 68 -10.44 7.99 -2.33
C VAL A 68 -9.79 7.91 -3.70
N ASP A 69 -9.54 9.07 -4.32
CA ASP A 69 -8.87 9.13 -5.62
C ASP A 69 -7.41 8.69 -5.49
N ASP A 70 -6.94 7.82 -6.39
CA ASP A 70 -5.58 7.26 -6.34
C ASP A 70 -4.50 8.35 -6.50
N LYS A 71 -4.86 9.44 -7.17
CA LYS A 71 -4.05 10.65 -7.33
C LYS A 71 -3.71 11.36 -6.03
N LEU A 72 -4.47 11.14 -4.96
CA LEU A 72 -4.19 11.73 -3.65
C LEU A 72 -3.12 10.95 -2.89
N PHE A 73 -2.79 9.73 -3.31
CA PHE A 73 -1.79 8.92 -2.63
C PHE A 73 -0.40 9.49 -2.93
N ARG A 74 0.30 9.85 -1.86
CA ARG A 74 1.69 10.27 -1.85
C ARG A 74 2.51 9.14 -1.27
N LEU A 75 2.96 8.25 -2.16
CA LEU A 75 3.88 7.17 -1.81
C LEU A 75 5.15 7.78 -1.20
N GLN A 76 5.37 7.49 0.08
CA GLN A 76 6.58 7.83 0.79
C GLN A 76 7.69 6.86 0.42
N ARG A 77 8.93 7.23 0.74
CA ARG A 77 10.07 6.33 0.59
C ARG A 77 9.80 5.05 1.38
N PRO A 78 9.84 3.87 0.74
CA PRO A 78 9.59 2.62 1.44
C PRO A 78 10.68 2.34 2.48
N ILE A 79 10.26 1.68 3.55
CA ILE A 79 11.11 1.34 4.67
C ILE A 79 11.41 -0.16 4.59
N MET A 80 12.68 -0.52 4.53
CA MET A 80 13.12 -1.91 4.64
C MET A 80 13.37 -2.23 6.11
N ALA A 81 12.46 -3.00 6.71
CA ALA A 81 12.51 -3.40 8.11
C ALA A 81 13.11 -4.81 8.26
N GLU A 82 13.23 -5.27 9.51
CA GLU A 82 13.81 -6.57 9.81
C GLU A 82 13.02 -7.72 9.16
N PRO A 83 13.72 -8.79 8.68
CA PRO A 83 13.07 -9.95 8.10
C PRO A 83 12.15 -10.65 9.11
N VAL A 84 10.97 -11.07 8.66
CA VAL A 84 10.04 -11.85 9.49
C VAL A 84 9.70 -13.18 8.82
N LYS A 85 9.42 -14.20 9.62
CA LYS A 85 9.02 -15.51 9.11
C LYS A 85 7.76 -15.37 8.25
N GLY A 86 7.88 -15.71 6.97
CA GLY A 86 6.79 -15.63 5.98
C GLY A 86 6.78 -14.34 5.15
N GLY A 87 7.48 -13.29 5.60
CA GLY A 87 7.45 -11.97 4.99
C GLY A 87 6.10 -11.27 5.16
N ARG A 88 6.12 -9.94 5.29
CA ARG A 88 4.90 -9.12 5.30
C ARG A 88 5.20 -7.73 4.80
N VAL A 89 4.17 -7.05 4.32
CA VAL A 89 4.22 -5.62 4.01
C VAL A 89 3.20 -4.93 4.89
N LEU A 90 3.63 -3.90 5.61
CA LEU A 90 2.74 -3.00 6.32
C LEU A 90 2.51 -1.77 5.47
N VAL A 91 1.25 -1.42 5.27
CA VAL A 91 0.85 -0.20 4.57
C VAL A 91 0.27 0.74 5.61
N SER A 92 1.00 1.82 5.90
CA SER A 92 0.51 2.88 6.76
C SER A 92 -0.02 4.01 5.89
N ILE A 93 -1.21 4.51 6.21
CA ILE A 93 -1.86 5.61 5.50
C ILE A 93 -2.17 6.68 6.54
N GLN A 94 -1.63 7.87 6.32
CA GLN A 94 -1.85 9.02 7.18
C GLN A 94 -2.30 10.20 6.34
N VAL A 95 -3.14 11.06 6.91
CA VAL A 95 -3.46 12.35 6.30
C VAL A 95 -2.17 13.15 6.25
N GLN A 96 -1.74 13.55 5.05
CA GLN A 96 -0.62 14.44 4.91
C GLN A 96 -1.14 15.85 5.12
N GLU A 97 -0.89 16.39 6.31
CA GLU A 97 -1.09 17.82 6.54
C GLU A 97 -0.22 18.60 5.55
N PRO A 98 -0.74 19.67 4.93
CA PRO A 98 0.09 20.53 4.11
C PRO A 98 1.27 21.00 4.99
N PRO A 99 2.51 21.00 4.47
CA PRO A 99 3.62 21.54 5.22
C PRO A 99 3.22 22.95 5.66
N ALA A 100 3.23 23.19 6.98
CA ALA A 100 3.06 24.52 7.52
C ALA A 100 4.10 25.41 6.81
N GLN A 101 3.59 26.34 6.00
CA GLN A 101 4.41 27.33 5.30
C GLN A 101 5.10 28.25 6.30
#